data_AF-A0A935XTB7-F1
#
_entry.id   AF-A0A935XTB7-F1
#
_cell.length_a   1.000
_cell.length_b   1.000
_cell.length_c   1.000
_cell.angle_alpha   90.00
_cell.angle_beta   90.00
_cell.angle_gamma   90.00
#
_symmetry.space_group_name_H-M   'P 1'
#
loop_
_entity.id
_entity.type
_entity.pdbx_description
1 polymer ?
#
loop_
_entity_poly.entity_id
_entity_poly.type
_entity_poly.pdbx_seq_one_letter_code
_entity_poly.pdbx_strand_id
1 'polypeptide(L)' 'DMPPMTMVFQVADLALVTNIKPGDKVKFAAEKLSSGYHVTQIHLVK' A
#
# COMPACT_ATOMS: atom_id res chain seq x y z
N ASP A 1 -3.80 16.44 2.94
CA ASP A 1 -3.02 16.64 4.17
C ASP A 1 -2.69 15.29 4.77
N MET A 2 -1.54 14.72 4.37
CA MET A 2 -0.98 13.47 4.87
C MET A 2 0.54 13.63 4.72
N PRO A 3 1.24 14.14 5.75
CA PRO A 3 2.68 14.32 5.71
C PRO A 3 3.38 12.95 5.65
N PRO A 4 4.69 12.89 5.37
CA PRO A 4 5.43 11.64 5.44
C PRO A 4 5.29 11.02 6.84
N MET A 5 4.60 9.87 6.93
CA MET A 5 4.31 9.19 8.19
C MET A 5 4.15 7.68 7.97
N THR A 6 4.34 6.88 9.03
CA THR A 6 4.07 5.45 9.00
C THR A 6 2.58 5.21 9.22
N MET A 7 1.94 4.46 8.31
CA MET A 7 0.52 4.13 8.39
C MET A 7 0.28 2.66 8.11
N VAL A 8 -0.84 2.14 8.62
CA VAL A 8 -1.31 0.80 8.33
C VAL A 8 -2.29 0.88 7.16
N PHE A 9 -1.98 0.16 6.08
CA PHE A 9 -2.86 -0.03 4.95
C PHE A 9 -3.24 -1.51 4.86
N GLN A 10 -4.52 -1.78 4.66
CA GLN A 10 -5.02 -3.12 4.42
C GLN A 10 -4.85 -3.45 2.95
N VAL A 11 -4.59 -4.71 2.62
CA VAL A 11 -4.41 -5.14 1.24
C VAL A 11 -5.68 -5.89 0.81
N ALA A 12 -6.27 -5.48 -0.30
CA ALA A 12 -7.49 -6.14 -0.81
C ALA A 12 -7.19 -7.55 -1.36
N ASP A 13 -5.98 -7.78 -1.86
CA ASP A 13 -5.53 -9.07 -2.40
C ASP A 13 -4.07 -9.35 -1.98
N LEU A 14 -3.84 -10.51 -1.35
CA LEU A 14 -2.51 -10.96 -0.93
C LEU A 14 -1.52 -11.02 -2.11
N ALA A 15 -2.00 -11.29 -3.33
CA ALA A 15 -1.17 -11.34 -4.51
C ALA A 15 -0.37 -10.05 -4.74
N LEU A 16 -0.94 -8.89 -4.34
CA LEU A 16 -0.33 -7.57 -4.48
C LEU A 16 1.01 -7.45 -3.73
N VAL A 17 1.14 -8.11 -2.57
CA VAL A 17 2.33 -8.00 -1.73
C VAL A 17 3.31 -9.17 -1.84
N THR A 18 3.01 -10.14 -2.70
CA THR A 18 3.83 -11.36 -2.85
C THR A 18 5.25 -11.06 -3.34
N ASN A 19 5.43 -10.02 -4.14
CA ASN A 19 6.70 -9.70 -4.80
C ASN A 19 7.39 -8.44 -4.23
N ILE A 20 7.02 -8.03 -3.02
CA ILE A 20 7.64 -6.92 -2.30
C ILE A 20 8.20 -7.42 -0.97
N LYS A 21 9.27 -6.79 -0.50
CA LYS A 21 9.87 -7.09 0.80
C LYS A 21 10.09 -5.80 1.62
N PRO A 22 10.28 -5.91 2.94
CA PRO A 22 10.65 -4.77 3.76
C PRO A 22 11.89 -4.05 3.20
N GLY A 23 11.81 -2.72 3.14
CA GLY A 23 12.87 -1.86 2.57
C GLY A 23 12.68 -1.52 1.10
N ASP A 24 11.79 -2.19 0.37
CA ASP A 24 11.49 -1.82 -1.01
C ASP A 24 10.76 -0.48 -1.08
N LYS A 25 11.17 0.36 -2.02
CA LYS A 25 10.39 1.54 -2.40
C LYS A 25 9.28 1.11 -3.35
N VAL A 26 8.05 1.39 -2.97
CA VAL A 26 6.86 1.04 -3.74
C VAL A 26 6.02 2.28 -4.02
N LYS A 27 5.33 2.27 -5.15
CA LYS A 27 4.25 3.20 -5.46
C LYS A 27 2.96 2.39 -5.42
N PHE A 28 2.00 2.86 -4.63
CA PHE A 28 0.73 2.17 -4.45
C PHE A 28 -0.44 3.14 -4.59
N ALA A 29 -1.58 2.60 -5.01
CA ALA A 29 -2.87 3.27 -4.97
C ALA A 29 -3.66 2.68 -3.81
N ALA A 30 -4.28 3.55 -3.01
CA ALA A 30 -5.14 3.15 -1.91
C ALA A 30 -6.47 3.89 -1.98
N GLU A 31 -7.54 3.18 -1.68
CA GLU A 31 -8.89 3.70 -1.56
C GLU A 31 -9.27 3.84 -0.09
N LYS A 32 -9.94 4.95 0.25
CA LYS A 32 -10.44 5.18 1.60
C LYS A 32 -11.85 4.63 1.71
N LEU A 33 -11.99 3.54 2.47
CA LEU A 33 -13.26 2.94 2.83
C LEU A 33 -13.64 3.36 4.25
N SER A 34 -14.89 3.10 4.64
CA SER A 34 -15.41 3.37 5.98
C SER A 34 -14.62 2.64 7.08
N SER A 35 -13.95 1.52 6.75
CA SER A 35 -13.15 0.71 7.66
C SER A 35 -11.65 1.07 7.68
N GLY A 36 -11.17 1.94 6.78
CA GLY A 36 -9.75 2.30 6.67
C GLY A 36 -9.27 2.45 5.23
N TYR A 37 -7.96 2.41 5.03
CA TYR A 37 -7.35 2.52 3.70
C TYR A 37 -6.99 1.14 3.15
N HIS A 38 -7.45 0.86 1.93
CA HIS A 38 -7.25 -0.41 1.24
C HIS A 38 -6.40 -0.21 0.00
N VAL A 39 -5.30 -0.94 -0.12
CA VAL A 39 -4.42 -0.94 -1.28
C VAL A 39 -5.08 -1.73 -2.40
N THR A 40 -5.30 -1.08 -3.53
CA THR A 40 -5.89 -1.69 -4.74
C THR A 40 -4.84 -1.96 -5.81
N GLN A 41 -3.72 -1.24 -5.80
CA GLN A 41 -2.58 -1.45 -6.70
C GLN A 41 -1.26 -1.15 -6.01
N ILE A 42 -0.22 -1.91 -6.34
CA ILE A 42 1.14 -1.69 -5.83
C ILE A 42 2.18 -2.12 -6.85
N HIS A 43 3.22 -1.31 -7.00
CA HIS A 43 4.32 -1.54 -7.92
C HIS A 43 5.65 -1.12 -7.29
N LEU A 44 6.71 -1.88 -7.55
CA LEU A 44 8.06 -1.50 -7.18
C LEU A 44 8.49 -0.26 -7.95
N VAL A 45 9.12 0.68 -7.24
CA VAL A 45 9.77 1.84 -7.84
C VAL A 45 11.22 1.46 -8.10
N LYS A 46 11.69 1.67 -9.33
CA LYS A 46 13.11 1.54 -9.69
C LYS A 46 13.91 2.74 -9.21
#